data_AF-A0AAW9BTP2-F1
#
_entry.id   AF-A0AAW9BTP2-F1
#
_cell.length_a   1.000
_cell.length_b   1.000
_cell.length_c   1.000
_cell.angle_alpha   90.00
_cell.angle_beta   90.00
_cell.angle_gamma   90.00
#
_symmetry.space_group_name_H-M   'P 1'
#
loop_
_entity.id
_entity.type
_entity.pdbx_description
1 polymer ?
#
loop_
_entity_poly.entity_id
_entity_poly.type
_entity_poly.pdbx_seq_one_letter_code
_entity_poly.pdbx_strand_id
1 'polypeptide(L)'
;MNAPLELASDMNIDEMGNNTVFSLLKALATTTPTLLTQAMIVLFMVYFMLNHGRSLFRKSVSRLRGFSKQRQAVELVQALQKDLSRYIGTITLVNAGLGLCVGLVFFVLGLEDPFLWGAFAGVMNFAPYLGPVISMVSFGFVAYLQLDSVSFMLTVVSIYLLLNLIESQFVTPTLLGRRFNLNPLVI
;
A
#
# COMPACT_ATOMS: atom_id res chain seq x y z
N MET A 1 -10.52 -54.52 31.52
CA MET A 1 -10.45 -53.73 30.27
C MET A 1 -11.11 -52.40 30.56
N ASN A 2 -10.36 -51.30 30.47
CA ASN A 2 -10.78 -49.89 30.31
C ASN A 2 -9.70 -48.97 30.87
N ALA A 3 -8.64 -48.73 30.10
CA ALA A 3 -7.73 -47.57 30.27
C ALA A 3 -6.83 -47.45 29.04
N PRO A 4 -7.25 -46.73 27.99
CA PRO A 4 -6.27 -45.92 27.25
C PRO A 4 -6.78 -44.56 26.74
N LEU A 5 -7.87 -43.98 27.27
CA LEU A 5 -8.48 -42.77 26.70
C LEU A 5 -8.24 -41.44 27.45
N GLU A 6 -7.46 -41.41 28.54
CA GLU A 6 -7.18 -40.18 29.31
C GLU A 6 -5.80 -39.54 29.05
N LEU A 7 -4.97 -40.10 28.16
CA LEU A 7 -3.62 -39.57 27.89
C LEU A 7 -3.52 -38.67 26.63
N ALA A 8 -4.65 -38.37 25.98
CA ALA A 8 -4.68 -37.60 24.72
C ALA A 8 -5.39 -36.24 24.83
N SER A 9 -6.09 -35.95 25.93
CA SER A 9 -6.78 -34.66 26.12
C SER A 9 -5.91 -33.58 26.74
N ASP A 10 -4.82 -33.96 27.43
CA ASP A 10 -3.95 -33.03 28.17
C ASP A 10 -2.62 -32.73 27.46
N MET A 11 -2.31 -33.43 26.37
CA MET A 11 -1.32 -32.95 25.41
C MET A 11 -2.03 -32.04 24.40
N ASN A 12 -1.48 -30.84 24.20
CA ASN A 12 -1.61 -30.05 22.96
C ASN A 12 -2.56 -28.83 22.89
N ILE A 13 -2.98 -28.21 24.01
CA ILE A 13 -3.53 -26.83 23.94
C ILE A 13 -2.48 -25.81 24.42
N ASP A 14 -1.85 -26.04 25.57
CA ASP A 14 -0.83 -25.14 26.12
C ASP A 14 0.51 -25.24 25.40
N GLU A 15 0.92 -26.44 24.96
CA GLU A 15 2.09 -26.62 24.10
C GLU A 15 1.88 -26.00 22.72
N MET A 16 0.68 -26.10 22.14
CA MET A 16 0.40 -25.51 20.82
C MET A 16 0.41 -23.98 20.88
N GLY A 17 -0.11 -23.40 21.97
CA GLY A 17 -0.01 -21.97 22.27
C GLY A 17 1.44 -21.52 22.47
N ASN A 18 2.22 -22.25 23.29
CA ASN A 18 3.61 -21.92 23.56
C ASN A 18 4.46 -22.01 22.30
N ASN A 19 4.31 -23.06 21.49
CA ASN A 19 5.09 -23.28 20.27
C ASN A 19 4.75 -22.25 19.18
N THR A 20 3.48 -21.86 19.06
CA THR A 20 3.05 -20.83 18.10
C THR A 20 3.55 -19.46 18.52
N VAL A 21 3.40 -19.09 19.80
CA VAL A 21 3.94 -17.83 20.36
C VAL A 21 5.45 -17.80 20.26
N PHE A 22 6.16 -18.89 20.56
CA PHE A 22 7.61 -18.98 20.40
C PHE A 22 8.04 -18.84 18.93
N SER A 23 7.27 -19.41 17.99
CA SER A 23 7.54 -19.30 16.56
C SER A 23 7.33 -17.87 16.05
N LEU A 24 6.30 -17.16 16.53
CA LEU A 24 6.07 -15.75 16.25
C LEU A 24 7.14 -14.85 16.86
N LEU A 25 7.52 -15.10 18.12
CA LEU A 25 8.62 -14.37 18.79
C LEU A 25 9.95 -14.58 18.06
N LYS A 26 10.25 -15.81 17.63
CA LYS A 26 11.41 -16.11 16.80
C LYS A 26 11.33 -15.42 15.45
N ALA A 27 10.17 -15.45 14.78
CA ALA A 27 9.96 -14.78 13.50
C ALA A 27 10.13 -13.25 13.61
N LEU A 28 9.63 -12.64 14.68
CA LEU A 28 9.82 -11.22 14.96
C LEU A 28 11.29 -10.91 15.28
N ALA A 29 11.95 -11.73 16.10
CA ALA A 29 13.36 -11.54 16.46
C ALA A 29 14.31 -11.68 15.27
N THR A 30 14.00 -12.53 14.29
CA THR A 30 14.85 -12.73 13.10
C THR A 30 14.49 -11.79 11.96
N THR A 31 13.22 -11.40 11.80
CA THR A 31 12.78 -10.53 10.70
C THR A 31 13.05 -9.05 10.97
N THR A 32 12.98 -8.61 12.24
CA THR A 32 13.17 -7.20 12.61
C THR A 32 14.56 -6.66 12.24
N PRO A 33 15.69 -7.35 12.53
CA PRO A 33 17.01 -6.88 12.14
C PRO A 33 17.22 -6.81 10.63
N THR A 34 16.63 -7.76 9.89
CA THR A 34 16.72 -7.80 8.42
C THR A 34 15.95 -6.64 7.79
N LEU A 35 14.72 -6.36 8.24
CA LEU A 35 13.94 -5.22 7.78
C LEU A 35 14.64 -3.88 8.08
N LEU A 36 15.22 -3.75 9.27
CA LEU A 36 15.97 -2.56 9.64
C LEU A 36 17.20 -2.38 8.74
N THR A 37 17.96 -3.45 8.49
CA THR A 37 19.13 -3.42 7.60
C THR A 37 18.72 -3.04 6.17
N GLN A 38 17.63 -3.60 5.67
CA GLN A 38 17.11 -3.32 4.33
C GLN A 38 16.62 -1.86 4.22
N ALA A 39 15.91 -1.36 5.23
CA ALA A 39 15.50 0.04 5.29
C ALA A 39 16.71 0.99 5.30
N MET A 40 17.77 0.66 6.04
CA MET A 40 19.02 1.43 6.07
C MET A 40 19.73 1.47 4.71
N ILE A 41 19.78 0.35 3.99
CA ILE A 41 20.34 0.29 2.62
C ILE A 41 19.54 1.18 1.68
N VAL A 42 18.21 1.10 1.72
CA VAL A 42 17.32 1.93 0.89
C VAL A 42 17.52 3.41 1.19
N LEU A 43 17.57 3.78 2.47
CA LEU A 43 17.79 5.17 2.91
C LEU A 43 19.14 5.70 2.42
N PHE A 44 20.20 4.90 2.56
CA PHE A 44 21.54 5.24 2.09
C PHE A 44 21.58 5.41 0.57
N MET A 45 20.91 4.52 -0.17
CA MET A 45 20.81 4.57 -1.62
C MET A 45 20.05 5.82 -2.09
N VAL A 46 18.92 6.15 -1.46
CA VAL A 46 18.15 7.36 -1.75
C VAL A 46 18.99 8.61 -1.45
N TYR A 47 19.67 8.68 -0.30
CA TYR A 47 20.55 9.77 0.05
C TYR A 47 21.67 9.96 -0.98
N PHE A 48 22.35 8.86 -1.35
CA PHE A 48 23.40 8.88 -2.36
C PHE A 48 22.86 9.35 -3.71
N MET A 49 21.69 8.88 -4.12
CA MET A 49 21.06 9.26 -5.39
C MET A 49 20.58 10.72 -5.37
N LEU A 50 20.15 11.25 -4.23
CA LEU A 50 19.76 12.66 -4.10
C LEU A 50 20.97 13.60 -4.18
N ASN A 51 22.06 13.23 -3.48
CA ASN A 51 23.26 14.05 -3.42
C ASN A 51 24.12 13.94 -4.70
N HIS A 52 24.36 12.72 -5.17
CA HIS A 52 25.24 12.44 -6.31
C HIS A 52 24.51 12.16 -7.62
N GLY A 53 23.19 11.92 -7.61
CA GLY A 53 22.45 11.53 -8.82
C GLY A 53 22.55 12.53 -9.94
N ARG A 54 22.54 13.84 -9.65
CA ARG A 54 22.75 14.88 -10.68
C ARG A 54 24.14 14.82 -11.31
N SER A 55 25.18 14.58 -10.50
CA SER A 55 26.58 14.46 -10.97
C SER A 55 26.79 13.18 -11.79
N LEU A 56 26.23 12.06 -11.34
CA LEU A 56 26.27 10.77 -12.03
C LEU A 56 25.50 10.83 -13.35
N PHE A 57 24.30 11.41 -13.35
CA PHE A 57 23.52 11.61 -14.56
C PHE A 57 24.24 12.54 -15.55
N ARG A 58 24.80 13.66 -15.08
CA ARG A 58 25.54 14.60 -15.94
C ARG A 58 26.80 13.98 -16.54
N LYS A 59 27.54 13.15 -15.78
CA LYS A 59 28.72 12.41 -16.28
C LYS A 59 28.35 11.30 -17.27
N SER A 60 27.22 10.62 -17.07
CA SER A 60 26.70 9.64 -18.02
C SER A 60 26.20 10.30 -19.30
N VAL A 61 25.53 11.45 -19.20
CA VAL A 61 25.05 12.23 -20.35
C VAL A 61 26.19 12.94 -21.08
N SER A 62 27.24 13.40 -20.40
CA SER A 62 28.40 14.02 -21.06
C SER A 62 29.23 13.02 -21.87
N ARG A 63 29.06 11.71 -21.66
CA ARG A 63 29.62 10.66 -22.51
C ARG A 63 28.81 10.44 -23.79
N LEU A 64 27.59 10.98 -23.89
CA LEU A 64 26.83 10.96 -25.13
C LEU A 64 27.38 12.02 -26.09
N ARG A 65 27.98 11.57 -27.19
CA ARG A 65 28.48 12.46 -28.25
C ARG A 65 27.30 13.17 -28.95
N GLY A 66 27.26 14.52 -28.88
CA GLY A 66 26.44 15.42 -29.71
C GLY A 66 25.42 16.30 -28.95
N PHE A 67 25.43 17.62 -29.19
CA PHE A 67 24.52 18.63 -28.59
C PHE A 67 23.03 18.31 -28.80
N SER A 68 22.67 17.69 -29.94
CA SER A 68 21.30 17.25 -30.22
C SER A 68 20.79 16.18 -29.25
N LYS A 69 21.66 15.26 -28.81
CA LYS A 69 21.30 14.20 -27.86
C LYS A 69 21.12 14.74 -26.45
N GLN A 70 21.89 15.77 -26.08
CA GLN A 70 21.74 16.46 -24.80
C GLN A 70 20.43 17.24 -24.73
N ARG A 71 20.04 17.94 -25.80
CA ARG A 71 18.75 18.63 -25.89
C ARG A 71 17.58 17.66 -25.79
N GLN A 72 17.62 16.55 -26.53
CA GLN A 72 16.60 15.49 -26.43
C GLN A 72 16.49 14.90 -25.02
N ALA A 73 17.62 14.68 -24.32
CA ALA A 73 17.59 14.18 -22.95
C ALA A 73 16.91 15.17 -21.99
N VAL A 74 17.17 16.47 -22.13
CA VAL A 74 16.52 17.52 -21.31
C VAL A 74 15.03 17.62 -21.62
N GLU A 75 14.64 17.61 -22.90
CA GLU A 75 13.24 17.64 -23.33
C GLU A 75 12.47 16.42 -22.79
N LEU A 76 13.09 15.23 -22.82
CA LEU A 76 12.51 14.01 -22.24
C LEU A 76 12.30 14.13 -20.74
N VAL A 77 13.28 14.64 -19.99
CA VAL A 77 13.15 14.82 -18.53
C VAL A 77 12.04 15.83 -18.19
N GLN A 78 11.93 16.94 -18.94
CA GLN A 78 10.86 17.92 -18.74
C GLN A 78 9.48 17.34 -19.07
N ALA A 79 9.37 16.54 -20.13
CA ALA A 79 8.14 15.84 -20.47
C ALA A 79 7.73 14.85 -19.36
N LEU A 80 8.67 14.03 -18.89
CA LEU A 80 8.44 13.11 -17.76
C LEU A 80 8.01 13.85 -16.51
N GLN A 81 8.65 14.98 -16.16
CA GLN A 81 8.25 15.77 -15.01
C GLN A 81 6.81 16.27 -15.12
N LYS A 82 6.41 16.75 -16.30
CA LYS A 82 5.05 17.24 -16.55
C LYS A 82 4.01 16.11 -16.47
N ASP A 83 4.33 14.95 -17.01
CA ASP A 83 3.45 13.79 -16.96
C ASP A 83 3.34 13.19 -15.54
N LEU A 84 4.46 13.13 -14.80
CA LEU A 84 4.46 12.73 -13.39
C LEU A 84 3.66 13.70 -12.52
N SER A 85 3.80 15.01 -12.74
CA SER A 85 3.02 16.02 -12.02
C SER A 85 1.51 15.84 -12.25
N ARG A 86 1.09 15.60 -13.50
CA ARG A 86 -0.31 15.31 -13.84
C ARG A 86 -0.79 14.01 -13.24
N TYR A 87 0.05 12.96 -13.28
CA TYR A 87 -0.26 11.67 -12.69
C TYR A 87 -0.46 11.78 -11.17
N ILE A 88 0.47 12.42 -10.46
CA ILE A 88 0.36 12.65 -9.00
C ILE A 88 -0.87 13.49 -8.67
N GLY A 89 -1.17 14.54 -9.44
CA GLY A 89 -2.39 15.32 -9.23
C GLY A 89 -3.66 14.46 -9.39
N THR A 90 -3.65 13.56 -10.36
CA THR A 90 -4.79 12.68 -10.63
C THR A 90 -4.97 11.63 -9.54
N ILE A 91 -3.89 10.96 -9.11
CA ILE A 91 -3.97 9.95 -8.04
C ILE A 91 -4.37 10.57 -6.71
N THR A 92 -3.92 11.79 -6.41
CA THR A 92 -4.35 12.52 -5.20
C THR A 92 -5.85 12.79 -5.22
N LEU A 93 -6.42 13.19 -6.36
CA LEU A 93 -7.85 13.45 -6.48
C LEU A 93 -8.67 12.16 -6.28
N VAL A 94 -8.21 11.05 -6.85
CA VAL A 94 -8.82 9.73 -6.68
C VAL A 94 -8.79 9.28 -5.23
N ASN A 95 -7.62 9.36 -4.59
CA ASN A 95 -7.43 8.97 -3.20
C ASN A 95 -8.24 9.85 -2.24
N ALA A 96 -8.35 11.15 -2.52
CA ALA A 96 -9.24 12.05 -1.79
C ALA A 96 -10.70 11.64 -1.94
N GLY A 97 -11.14 11.29 -3.16
CA GLY A 97 -12.49 10.78 -3.41
C GLY A 97 -12.79 9.49 -2.65
N LEU A 98 -11.87 8.53 -2.67
CA LEU A 98 -11.98 7.28 -1.90
C LEU A 98 -12.08 7.58 -0.40
N GLY A 99 -11.20 8.42 0.13
CA GLY A 99 -11.20 8.80 1.54
C GLY A 99 -12.50 9.48 1.98
N LEU A 100 -13.06 10.34 1.14
CA LEU A 100 -14.38 10.96 1.36
C LEU A 100 -15.49 9.91 1.38
N CYS A 101 -15.52 8.98 0.42
CA CYS A 101 -16.50 7.90 0.39
C CYS A 101 -16.42 7.02 1.65
N VAL A 102 -15.21 6.64 2.07
CA VAL A 102 -14.99 5.85 3.28
C VAL A 102 -15.45 6.62 4.52
N GLY A 103 -15.08 7.89 4.64
CA GLY A 103 -15.50 8.74 5.76
C GLY A 103 -17.02 8.90 5.84
N LEU A 104 -17.70 9.09 4.71
CA LEU A 104 -19.16 9.17 4.66
C LEU A 104 -19.83 7.86 5.07
N VAL A 105 -19.32 6.72 4.59
CA VAL A 105 -19.82 5.41 4.99
C VAL A 105 -19.65 5.21 6.50
N PHE A 106 -18.47 5.52 7.04
CA PHE A 106 -18.20 5.32 8.47
C PHE A 106 -19.05 6.26 9.35
N PHE A 107 -19.32 7.47 8.86
CA PHE A 107 -20.25 8.40 9.50
C PHE A 107 -21.67 7.82 9.57
N VAL A 108 -22.17 7.23 8.48
CA VAL A 108 -23.49 6.58 8.45
C VAL A 108 -23.53 5.33 9.33
N LEU A 109 -22.43 4.59 9.41
CA LEU A 109 -22.30 3.42 10.28
C LEU A 109 -22.13 3.77 11.76
N GLY A 110 -21.95 5.05 12.10
CA GLY A 110 -21.83 5.51 13.48
C GLY A 110 -20.46 5.23 14.13
N LEU A 111 -19.40 5.04 13.35
CA LEU A 111 -18.04 4.93 13.89
C LEU A 111 -17.58 6.28 14.44
N GLU A 112 -16.80 6.25 15.52
CA GLU A 112 -16.14 7.44 16.04
C GLU A 112 -15.05 7.93 15.07
N ASP A 113 -14.87 9.25 15.00
CA ASP A 113 -13.89 9.92 14.13
C ASP A 113 -13.92 9.49 12.65
N PRO A 114 -15.07 9.50 11.98
CA PRO A 114 -15.21 8.94 10.63
C PRO A 114 -14.38 9.71 9.58
N PHE A 115 -14.21 11.03 9.76
CA PHE A 115 -13.35 11.84 8.90
C PHE A 115 -11.86 11.52 9.04
N LEU A 116 -11.42 11.13 10.24
CA LEU A 116 -10.04 10.71 10.49
C LEU A 116 -9.76 9.40 9.77
N TRP A 117 -10.66 8.42 9.88
CA TRP A 117 -10.53 7.13 9.20
C TRP A 117 -10.66 7.26 7.68
N GLY A 118 -11.53 8.15 7.19
CA GLY A 118 -11.61 8.50 5.77
C GLY A 118 -10.30 9.10 5.24
N ALA A 119 -9.72 10.07 5.97
CA ALA A 119 -8.42 10.64 5.61
C ALA A 119 -7.30 9.58 5.64
N PHE A 120 -7.30 8.71 6.65
CA PHE A 120 -6.37 7.59 6.76
C PHE A 120 -6.47 6.64 5.55
N ALA A 121 -7.68 6.26 5.14
CA ALA A 121 -7.90 5.46 3.92
C ALA A 121 -7.32 6.14 2.68
N GLY A 122 -7.58 7.44 2.50
CA GLY A 122 -7.06 8.20 1.37
C GLY A 122 -5.54 8.25 1.34
N VAL A 123 -4.89 8.43 2.50
CA VAL A 123 -3.43 8.43 2.62
C VAL A 123 -2.85 7.04 2.36
N MET A 124 -3.44 6.00 2.97
CA MET A 124 -2.96 4.63 2.77
C MET A 124 -3.08 4.18 1.31
N ASN A 125 -4.10 4.65 0.58
CA ASN A 125 -4.29 4.28 -0.82
C ASN A 125 -3.21 4.84 -1.77
N PHE A 126 -2.25 5.65 -1.28
CA PHE A 126 -1.04 5.97 -2.05
C PHE A 126 -0.10 4.78 -2.20
N ALA A 127 -0.14 3.81 -1.27
CA ALA A 127 0.68 2.60 -1.32
C ALA A 127 -0.13 1.45 -1.93
N PRO A 128 0.16 1.03 -3.19
CA PRO A 128 -0.55 -0.07 -3.83
C PRO A 128 -0.41 -1.36 -3.02
N TYR A 129 -1.50 -2.12 -2.91
CA TYR A 129 -1.61 -3.38 -2.16
C TYR A 129 -1.46 -3.25 -0.64
N LEU A 130 -0.40 -2.57 -0.16
CA LEU A 130 -0.14 -2.36 1.27
C LEU A 130 -1.20 -1.48 1.91
N GLY A 131 -1.58 -0.39 1.25
CA GLY A 131 -2.57 0.56 1.76
C GLY A 131 -3.91 -0.10 2.08
N PRO A 132 -4.52 -0.82 1.12
CA PRO A 132 -5.77 -1.54 1.35
C PRO A 132 -5.66 -2.61 2.44
N VAL A 133 -4.57 -3.39 2.48
CA VAL A 133 -4.37 -4.42 3.50
C VAL A 133 -4.27 -3.81 4.90
N ILE A 134 -3.45 -2.78 5.07
CA ILE A 134 -3.30 -2.08 6.36
C ILE A 134 -4.63 -1.46 6.77
N SER A 135 -5.33 -0.81 5.84
CA SER A 135 -6.63 -0.18 6.12
C SER A 135 -7.68 -1.20 6.53
N MET A 136 -7.78 -2.36 5.86
CA MET A 136 -8.69 -3.44 6.26
C MET A 136 -8.43 -3.92 7.69
N VAL A 137 -7.17 -4.15 8.03
CA VAL A 137 -6.78 -4.60 9.37
C VAL A 137 -7.11 -3.52 10.42
N SER A 138 -6.74 -2.27 10.15
CA SER A 138 -7.02 -1.15 11.06
C SER A 138 -8.51 -0.92 11.25
N PHE A 139 -9.30 -0.89 10.18
CA PHE A 139 -10.74 -0.67 10.26
C PHE A 139 -11.47 -1.82 10.92
N GLY A 140 -11.06 -3.06 10.66
CA GLY A 140 -11.59 -4.22 11.38
C GLY A 140 -11.32 -4.12 12.88
N PHE A 141 -10.08 -3.78 13.25
CA PHE A 141 -9.69 -3.63 14.65
C PHE A 141 -10.50 -2.54 15.36
N VAL A 142 -10.65 -1.37 14.73
CA VAL A 142 -11.39 -0.23 15.30
C VAL A 142 -12.88 -0.53 15.41
N ALA A 143 -13.47 -1.13 14.37
CA ALA A 143 -14.88 -1.50 14.38
C ALA A 143 -15.19 -2.53 15.48
N TYR A 144 -14.26 -3.46 15.73
CA TYR A 144 -14.38 -4.41 16.83
C TYR A 144 -14.28 -3.71 18.19
N LEU A 145 -13.31 -2.81 18.37
CA LEU A 145 -13.12 -2.09 19.65
C LEU A 145 -14.26 -1.14 20.01
N GLN A 146 -14.94 -0.54 19.03
CA GLN A 146 -16.00 0.44 19.29
C GLN A 146 -17.35 -0.22 19.60
N LEU A 147 -17.65 -1.37 18.99
CA LEU A 147 -19.00 -1.96 19.02
C LEU A 147 -19.03 -3.41 19.53
N ASP A 148 -17.88 -3.97 19.94
CA ASP A 148 -17.70 -5.32 20.52
C ASP A 148 -18.38 -6.44 19.71
N SER A 149 -18.55 -6.22 18.40
CA SER A 149 -19.34 -7.09 17.53
C SER A 149 -18.56 -7.53 16.31
N VAL A 150 -18.31 -8.83 16.21
CA VAL A 150 -17.65 -9.46 15.05
C VAL A 150 -18.45 -9.27 13.77
N SER A 151 -19.79 -9.25 13.85
CA SER A 151 -20.65 -9.01 12.68
C SER A 151 -20.48 -7.59 12.14
N PHE A 152 -20.35 -6.62 13.04
CA PHE A 152 -20.12 -5.23 12.66
C PHE A 152 -18.72 -5.04 12.05
N MET A 153 -17.69 -5.65 12.66
CA MET A 153 -16.33 -5.69 12.10
C MET A 153 -16.32 -6.20 10.65
N LEU A 154 -16.96 -7.35 10.39
CA LEU A 154 -17.03 -7.93 9.05
C LEU A 154 -17.77 -7.02 8.07
N THR A 155 -18.81 -6.32 8.52
CA THR A 155 -19.56 -5.36 7.71
C THR A 155 -18.67 -4.19 7.28
N VAL A 156 -17.96 -3.57 8.22
CA VAL A 156 -17.04 -2.45 7.96
C VAL A 156 -15.94 -2.86 6.97
N VAL A 157 -15.29 -4.00 7.21
CA VAL A 157 -14.22 -4.51 6.35
C VAL A 157 -14.75 -4.82 4.95
N SER A 158 -15.93 -5.44 4.85
CA SER A 158 -16.56 -5.78 3.55
C SER A 158 -16.90 -4.53 2.75
N ILE A 159 -17.48 -3.51 3.38
CA ILE A 159 -17.82 -2.25 2.68
C ILE A 159 -16.54 -1.55 2.20
N TYR A 160 -15.50 -1.47 3.03
CA TYR A 160 -14.23 -0.90 2.61
C TYR A 160 -13.62 -1.69 1.44
N LEU A 161 -13.66 -3.02 1.49
CA LEU A 161 -13.17 -3.89 0.41
C LEU A 161 -13.94 -3.67 -0.90
N LEU A 162 -15.26 -3.48 -0.84
CA LEU A 162 -16.06 -3.13 -2.01
C LEU A 162 -15.69 -1.77 -2.59
N LEU A 163 -15.53 -0.74 -1.75
CA LEU A 163 -15.08 0.58 -2.18
C LEU A 163 -13.70 0.52 -2.84
N ASN A 164 -12.77 -0.24 -2.25
CA ASN A 164 -11.44 -0.42 -2.78
C ASN A 164 -11.42 -1.20 -4.11
N LEU A 165 -12.24 -2.25 -4.24
CA LEU A 165 -12.41 -2.96 -5.50
C LEU A 165 -12.96 -2.07 -6.60
N ILE A 166 -13.95 -1.24 -6.30
CA ILE A 166 -14.49 -0.27 -7.27
C ILE A 166 -13.40 0.70 -7.71
N GLU A 167 -12.63 1.23 -6.77
CA GLU A 167 -11.50 2.10 -7.09
C GLU A 167 -10.46 1.39 -7.98
N SER A 168 -9.99 0.23 -7.54
CA SER A 168 -8.93 -0.52 -8.23
C SER A 168 -9.35 -1.03 -9.62
N GLN A 169 -10.60 -1.45 -9.79
CA GLN A 169 -11.10 -2.03 -11.05
C GLN A 169 -11.65 -1.00 -12.04
N PHE A 170 -12.11 0.18 -11.60
CA PHE A 170 -12.68 1.19 -12.51
C PHE A 170 -11.76 2.38 -12.69
N VAL A 171 -11.09 2.85 -11.64
CA VAL A 171 -10.28 4.07 -11.72
C VAL A 171 -8.97 3.78 -12.42
N THR A 172 -8.29 2.69 -12.09
CA THR A 172 -7.04 2.28 -12.74
C THR A 172 -7.16 2.14 -14.27
N PRO A 173 -8.14 1.41 -14.85
CA PRO A 173 -8.26 1.31 -16.31
C PRO A 173 -8.85 2.56 -16.96
N THR A 174 -9.68 3.37 -16.28
CA THR A 174 -10.18 4.63 -16.86
C THR A 174 -9.06 5.66 -16.99
N LEU A 175 -8.09 5.64 -16.06
CA LEU A 175 -6.90 6.49 -16.08
C LEU A 175 -5.86 6.03 -17.10
N LEU A 176 -5.63 4.72 -17.22
CA LEU A 176 -4.68 4.16 -18.21
C LEU A 176 -5.27 4.09 -19.63
N GLY A 177 -6.57 3.80 -19.77
CA GLY A 177 -7.23 3.53 -21.04
C GLY A 177 -7.33 4.76 -21.96
N ARG A 178 -7.42 5.98 -21.39
CA ARG A 178 -7.49 7.22 -22.18
C ARG A 178 -6.21 7.54 -22.97
N ARG A 179 -5.09 6.85 -22.73
CA ARG A 179 -3.83 7.08 -23.45
C ARG A 179 -3.52 6.04 -24.53
N PHE A 180 -4.37 5.03 -24.71
CA PHE A 180 -4.28 4.06 -25.80
C PHE A 180 -5.31 4.31 -26.91
N ASN A 181 -5.58 5.58 -27.26
CA ASN A 181 -5.93 5.90 -28.66
C ASN A 181 -4.67 5.81 -29.52
N LEU A 182 -4.02 4.64 -29.53
CA LEU A 182 -3.17 4.26 -30.64
C LEU A 182 -4.12 4.06 -31.80
N ASN A 183 -4.12 5.04 -32.71
CA ASN A 183 -4.73 4.87 -34.02
C ASN A 183 -4.31 3.50 -34.56
N PRO A 184 -5.22 2.54 -34.74
CA PRO A 184 -4.91 1.19 -35.25
C PRO A 184 -4.40 1.20 -36.71
N LEU A 185 -4.10 2.37 -37.28
CA LEU A 185 -3.67 2.59 -38.66
C LEU A 185 -2.15 2.85 -38.78
N VAL A 186 -1.33 2.52 -37.78
CA VAL A 186 0.14 2.57 -37.85
C VAL A 186 0.75 1.16 -37.97
N ILE A 187 0.01 0.23 -38.55
CA ILE A 187 0.54 -1.01 -39.14
C ILE A 187 0.16 -1.01 -40.61
#